data_AF-A0A3M1KT05-F1
#
_entry.id   AF-A0A3M1KT05-F1
#
_cell.length_a   1.000
_cell.length_b   1.000
_cell.length_c   1.000
_cell.angle_alpha   90.00
_cell.angle_beta   90.00
_cell.angle_gamma   90.00
#
_symmetry.space_group_name_H-M   'P 1'
#
loop_
_entity.id
_entity.type
_entity.pdbx_description
1 polymer ?
#
loop_
_entity_poly.entity_id
_entity_poly.type
_entity_poly.pdbx_seq_one_letter_code
_entity_poly.pdbx_strand_id
1 'polypeptide(L)'
;MFSALFVSNLWWHHGCNLPGNTAREHDAWKFKQPRGEQTMQNGTNKSYKWWMLALPIAVLAASLALPANASACRASGPDRDGDGLTNCVERRETHTNVRDADTDDDGLSDGIEHATGTDPLNPDTDDDGYSDSEEILSCGDAGQNPTAGDTGTARCPKTETTIYLSNVGPDADAIGKVEFGEERCNPKFSVSVKNLPAGSYDLFVGSALRGTIVVSGRRELEGEIEFRTKPHGTRELPLTFDPAGQLVEVSQGGTIYLSRTLPN
;
A
#
# COMPACT_ATOMS: atom_id res chain seq x y z
N MET A 1 36.11 46.45 -3.74
CA MET A 1 37.13 45.56 -3.14
C MET A 1 36.38 44.49 -2.36
N PHE A 2 36.54 43.22 -2.75
CA PHE A 2 36.40 41.94 -1.99
C PHE A 2 35.37 41.84 -0.84
N SER A 3 34.51 40.83 -0.69
CA SER A 3 34.49 39.44 -1.15
C SER A 3 33.08 38.84 -1.04
N ALA A 4 32.81 37.81 -1.85
CA ALA A 4 31.71 36.85 -1.71
C ALA A 4 31.87 35.96 -0.47
N LEU A 5 30.79 35.34 0.02
CA LEU A 5 30.73 33.95 0.51
C LEU A 5 29.26 33.48 0.68
N PHE A 6 28.94 32.41 -0.06
CA PHE A 6 28.07 31.25 0.20
C PHE A 6 26.55 31.34 0.42
N VAL A 7 25.89 30.60 -0.48
CA VAL A 7 24.53 30.05 -0.45
C VAL A 7 24.47 28.86 0.51
N SER A 8 23.36 28.68 1.21
CA SER A 8 22.96 27.37 1.75
C SER A 8 21.44 27.25 1.77
N ASN A 9 20.93 26.44 0.84
CA ASN A 9 19.59 25.87 0.86
C ASN A 9 19.45 24.98 2.10
N LEU A 10 18.36 25.13 2.86
CA LEU A 10 17.97 24.16 3.88
C LEU A 10 16.67 23.49 3.45
N TRP A 11 16.84 22.32 2.86
CA TRP A 11 15.81 21.30 2.69
C TRP A 11 15.28 20.89 4.06
N TRP A 12 13.96 20.92 4.24
CA TRP A 12 13.29 20.19 5.31
C TRP A 12 12.98 18.79 4.79
N HIS A 13 13.79 17.80 5.18
CA HIS A 13 13.33 16.42 5.20
C HIS A 13 12.51 16.22 6.48
N HIS A 14 11.22 15.98 6.34
CA HIS A 14 10.45 15.32 7.38
C HIS A 14 10.90 13.85 7.40
N GLY A 15 11.74 13.51 8.37
CA GLY A 15 12.14 12.13 8.64
C GLY A 15 10.96 11.33 9.21
N CYS A 16 10.72 10.15 8.65
CA CYS A 16 9.80 9.15 9.18
C CYS A 16 10.35 8.63 10.52
N ASN A 17 9.55 8.77 11.58
CA ASN A 17 9.88 8.32 12.91
C ASN A 17 9.35 6.88 13.07
N LEU A 18 10.24 5.91 13.27
CA LEU A 18 9.89 4.52 13.58
C LEU A 18 9.12 4.46 14.92
N PRO A 19 7.93 3.83 15.01
CA PRO A 19 7.27 3.68 16.28
C PRO A 19 7.98 2.63 17.15
N GLY A 20 8.49 3.12 18.28
CA GLY A 20 8.96 2.30 19.38
C GLY A 20 7.85 1.38 19.91
N ASN A 21 8.26 0.14 20.16
CA ASN A 21 7.47 -0.93 20.73
C ASN A 21 6.81 -0.52 22.07
N THR A 22 5.49 -0.33 22.08
CA THR A 22 4.69 -0.37 23.32
C THR A 22 3.45 -1.21 23.11
N ALA A 23 3.48 -2.42 23.66
CA ALA A 23 2.35 -3.30 23.82
C ALA A 23 1.18 -2.58 24.51
N ARG A 24 -0.02 -2.67 23.93
CA ARG A 24 -1.28 -2.28 24.60
C ARG A 24 -2.31 -3.40 24.43
N GLU A 25 -2.43 -4.16 25.51
CA GLU A 25 -3.66 -4.60 26.17
C GLU A 25 -4.85 -5.02 25.27
N HIS A 26 -5.10 -6.34 25.27
CA HIS A 26 -6.28 -6.97 24.70
C HIS A 26 -7.54 -6.60 25.49
N ASP A 27 -8.55 -6.14 24.76
CA ASP A 27 -9.88 -5.83 25.27
C ASP A 27 -10.76 -7.06 25.50
N ALA A 28 -11.65 -6.88 26.46
CA ALA A 28 -12.49 -7.87 27.11
C ALA A 28 -13.61 -8.44 26.21
N TRP A 29 -13.83 -9.75 26.32
CA TRP A 29 -15.11 -10.37 25.98
C TRP A 29 -15.76 -11.02 27.21
N LYS A 30 -16.94 -10.50 27.55
CA LYS A 30 -17.80 -10.94 28.65
C LYS A 30 -18.51 -12.24 28.27
N PHE A 31 -18.47 -13.25 29.14
CA PHE A 31 -19.48 -14.31 29.16
C PHE A 31 -19.94 -14.63 30.59
N LYS A 32 -21.25 -14.85 30.71
CA LYS A 32 -22.07 -14.99 31.93
C LYS A 32 -21.63 -16.16 32.84
N GLN A 33 -21.65 -15.91 34.15
CA GLN A 33 -21.74 -16.95 35.18
C GLN A 33 -23.15 -17.55 35.24
N PRO A 34 -23.26 -18.81 35.69
CA PRO A 34 -24.30 -19.17 36.65
C PRO A 34 -23.71 -19.66 37.97
N ARG A 35 -24.46 -19.32 39.02
CA ARG A 35 -24.22 -19.53 40.44
C ARG A 35 -24.91 -20.81 40.91
N GLY A 36 -24.24 -21.58 41.76
CA GLY A 36 -24.82 -22.59 42.66
C GLY A 36 -23.89 -23.80 42.80
N GLU A 37 -23.78 -24.51 43.91
CA GLU A 37 -24.16 -24.35 45.32
C GLU A 37 -23.75 -25.70 45.99
N GLN A 38 -23.24 -25.65 47.24
CA GLN A 38 -22.95 -26.78 48.16
C GLN A 38 -21.91 -27.83 47.69
N THR A 39 -21.07 -28.51 48.48
CA THR A 39 -20.87 -28.73 49.92
C THR A 39 -19.52 -29.44 50.09
N MET A 40 -18.86 -29.25 51.24
CA MET A 40 -17.77 -30.12 51.69
C MET A 40 -18.30 -31.52 52.05
N GLN A 41 -17.55 -32.59 51.74
CA GLN A 41 -17.42 -33.76 52.63
C GLN A 41 -16.26 -34.70 52.26
N ASN A 42 -15.72 -35.26 53.34
CA ASN A 42 -14.57 -36.14 53.55
C ASN A 42 -14.83 -37.57 53.04
N GLY A 43 -13.83 -38.32 52.54
CA GLY A 43 -14.03 -39.75 52.25
C GLY A 43 -13.01 -40.48 51.36
N THR A 44 -12.03 -41.10 52.03
CA THR A 44 -11.46 -42.46 51.78
C THR A 44 -10.87 -42.87 50.42
N ASN A 45 -9.55 -43.12 50.47
CA ASN A 45 -8.79 -44.24 49.90
C ASN A 45 -9.10 -44.71 48.46
N LYS A 46 -8.10 -44.55 47.57
CA LYS A 46 -7.61 -45.66 46.75
C LYS A 46 -6.12 -45.50 46.41
N SER A 47 -5.42 -46.58 46.73
CA SER A 47 -4.00 -46.83 46.72
C SER A 47 -3.48 -47.13 45.32
N TYR A 48 -2.36 -46.51 44.92
CA TYR A 48 -1.45 -47.11 43.94
C TYR A 48 0.00 -46.88 44.39
N LYS A 49 0.53 -47.90 45.07
CA LYS A 49 1.95 -48.12 45.33
C LYS A 49 2.71 -48.17 44.00
N TRP A 50 3.70 -47.29 43.84
CA TRP A 50 4.84 -47.52 42.95
C TRP A 50 6.10 -47.50 43.80
N TRP A 51 6.66 -48.68 44.04
CA TRP A 51 8.05 -48.82 44.45
C TRP A 51 8.87 -48.84 43.17
N MET A 52 9.86 -47.97 43.02
CA MET A 52 11.22 -48.35 42.62
C MET A 52 12.14 -47.12 42.53
N LEU A 53 13.16 -47.19 43.39
CA LEU A 53 14.56 -46.79 43.18
C LEU A 53 14.89 -45.31 42.99
N ALA A 54 15.36 -44.73 44.11
CA ALA A 54 16.28 -43.61 44.11
C ALA A 54 17.61 -43.99 43.44
N LEU A 55 18.06 -43.15 42.51
CA LEU A 55 19.46 -43.03 42.11
C LEU A 55 19.89 -41.57 42.33
N PRO A 56 21.05 -41.30 42.97
CA PRO A 56 21.54 -39.95 43.14
C PRO A 56 22.22 -39.52 41.84
N ILE A 57 21.54 -38.69 41.02
CA ILE A 57 22.22 -38.08 39.88
C ILE A 57 22.91 -36.83 40.38
N ALA A 58 24.23 -36.97 40.49
CA ALA A 58 25.20 -35.93 40.73
C ALA A 58 24.96 -34.73 39.82
N VAL A 59 25.15 -33.54 40.40
CA VAL A 59 25.40 -32.29 39.69
C VAL A 59 26.60 -32.52 38.78
N LEU A 60 26.34 -32.68 37.48
CA LEU A 60 27.32 -32.42 36.44
C LEU A 60 26.75 -31.29 35.59
N ALA A 61 27.27 -30.08 35.80
CA ALA A 61 27.17 -29.02 34.83
C ALA A 61 27.96 -29.46 33.58
N ALA A 62 27.30 -30.24 32.72
CA ALA A 62 27.75 -30.43 31.35
C ALA A 62 27.40 -29.12 30.63
N SER A 63 28.43 -28.33 30.41
CA SER A 63 28.44 -27.14 29.58
C SER A 63 27.47 -27.27 28.40
N LEU A 64 26.43 -26.44 28.37
CA LEU A 64 25.79 -26.06 27.10
C LEU A 64 26.82 -25.27 26.30
N ALA A 65 27.77 -25.97 25.68
CA ALA A 65 28.38 -25.47 24.47
C ALA A 65 27.47 -25.97 23.34
N LEU A 66 26.50 -25.15 22.96
CA LEU A 66 26.01 -25.17 21.60
C LEU A 66 27.28 -25.15 20.71
N PRO A 67 27.48 -26.07 19.75
CA PRO A 67 28.51 -25.87 18.76
C PRO A 67 28.19 -24.53 18.08
N ALA A 68 29.09 -23.56 18.24
CA ALA A 68 29.05 -22.30 17.53
C ALA A 68 29.23 -22.60 16.03
N ASN A 69 28.14 -22.98 15.39
CA ASN A 69 28.02 -23.12 13.96
C ASN A 69 26.93 -22.16 13.47
N ALA A 70 26.94 -20.94 14.02
CA ALA A 70 26.16 -19.82 13.53
C ALA A 70 27.10 -18.90 12.75
N SER A 71 26.91 -18.90 11.42
CA SER A 71 27.24 -17.89 10.41
C SER A 71 28.52 -17.07 10.60
N ALA A 72 29.58 -17.42 9.87
CA ALA A 72 30.83 -16.67 9.83
C ALA A 72 30.94 -15.70 8.63
N CYS A 73 29.81 -15.23 8.07
CA CYS A 73 29.86 -14.02 7.27
C CYS A 73 29.97 -12.82 8.21
N ARG A 74 31.01 -12.02 8.02
CA ARG A 74 31.21 -10.80 8.78
C ARG A 74 30.36 -9.71 8.16
N ALA A 75 29.73 -8.88 9.00
CA ALA A 75 29.09 -7.62 8.60
C ALA A 75 30.08 -6.58 8.01
N SER A 76 31.38 -6.87 7.99
CA SER A 76 32.40 -6.06 7.33
C SER A 76 33.21 -6.93 6.37
N GLY A 77 33.06 -6.62 5.09
CA GLY A 77 33.67 -7.31 3.96
C GLY A 77 33.50 -6.48 2.69
N PRO A 78 34.02 -6.93 1.55
CA PRO A 78 33.70 -6.32 0.27
C PRO A 78 32.19 -6.40 0.03
N ASP A 79 31.63 -5.29 -0.42
CA ASP A 79 30.27 -5.06 -0.90
C ASP A 79 30.48 -4.47 -2.31
N ARG A 80 30.00 -5.14 -3.35
CA ARG A 80 30.48 -4.93 -4.73
C ARG A 80 29.54 -4.09 -5.57
N ASP A 81 28.25 -4.19 -5.32
CA ASP A 81 27.16 -3.39 -5.88
C ASP A 81 26.82 -2.20 -4.97
N GLY A 82 27.17 -2.25 -3.69
CA GLY A 82 27.04 -1.12 -2.77
C GLY A 82 25.65 -0.98 -2.17
N ASP A 83 24.93 -2.08 -2.02
CA ASP A 83 23.54 -2.15 -1.54
C ASP A 83 23.44 -2.25 0.00
N GLY A 84 24.57 -2.49 0.67
CA GLY A 84 24.66 -2.66 2.12
C GLY A 84 24.81 -4.12 2.59
N LEU A 85 24.76 -5.10 1.69
CA LEU A 85 25.16 -6.48 1.96
C LEU A 85 26.61 -6.73 1.54
N THR A 86 27.29 -7.60 2.28
CA THR A 86 28.64 -8.01 1.86
C THR A 86 28.55 -9.18 0.90
N ASN A 87 29.50 -9.30 -0.03
CA ASN A 87 29.64 -10.44 -0.96
C ASN A 87 29.67 -11.82 -0.27
N CYS A 88 29.90 -11.88 1.04
CA CYS A 88 29.78 -13.10 1.83
C CYS A 88 28.32 -13.42 2.16
N VAL A 89 27.61 -12.42 2.71
CA VAL A 89 26.18 -12.51 3.09
C VAL A 89 25.36 -12.83 1.87
N GLU A 90 25.56 -12.10 0.77
CA GLU A 90 24.90 -12.34 -0.50
C GLU A 90 25.06 -13.79 -0.99
N ARG A 91 26.30 -14.31 -1.03
CA ARG A 91 26.54 -15.66 -1.57
C ARG A 91 26.12 -16.80 -0.63
N ARG A 92 26.04 -16.57 0.68
CA ARG A 92 25.90 -17.65 1.68
C ARG A 92 24.61 -17.61 2.48
N GLU A 93 23.97 -16.45 2.56
CA GLU A 93 22.81 -16.21 3.42
C GLU A 93 21.59 -15.87 2.57
N THR A 94 21.64 -14.78 1.78
CA THR A 94 20.50 -14.35 0.95
C THR A 94 20.47 -15.01 -0.43
N HIS A 95 21.59 -15.53 -0.92
CA HIS A 95 21.77 -16.12 -2.26
C HIS A 95 21.54 -15.14 -3.42
N THR A 96 21.76 -13.85 -3.16
CA THR A 96 21.63 -12.77 -4.13
C THR A 96 22.88 -12.58 -4.99
N ASN A 97 22.78 -11.71 -6.01
CA ASN A 97 23.84 -11.48 -6.97
C ASN A 97 24.78 -10.35 -6.52
N VAL A 98 26.01 -10.71 -6.14
CA VAL A 98 27.13 -9.81 -5.73
C VAL A 98 27.57 -8.73 -6.72
N ARG A 99 26.82 -8.47 -7.79
CA ARG A 99 27.08 -7.41 -8.76
C ARG A 99 25.81 -6.64 -9.10
N ASP A 100 24.72 -6.93 -8.42
CA ASP A 100 23.38 -6.42 -8.67
C ASP A 100 22.83 -5.95 -7.34
N ALA A 101 22.49 -4.67 -7.26
CA ALA A 101 22.04 -4.11 -5.99
C ALA A 101 20.60 -4.51 -5.65
N ASP A 102 19.87 -5.06 -6.62
CA ASP A 102 18.43 -5.37 -6.63
C ASP A 102 18.28 -6.63 -7.50
N THR A 103 18.32 -7.81 -6.87
CA THR A 103 18.50 -9.08 -7.55
C THR A 103 17.22 -9.56 -8.25
N ASP A 104 16.05 -9.15 -7.78
CA ASP A 104 14.75 -9.53 -8.34
C ASP A 104 14.09 -8.41 -9.18
N ASP A 105 14.76 -7.27 -9.32
CA ASP A 105 14.40 -6.12 -10.16
C ASP A 105 13.07 -5.47 -9.75
N ASP A 106 12.73 -5.48 -8.46
CA ASP A 106 11.47 -4.90 -7.95
C ASP A 106 11.58 -3.40 -7.62
N GLY A 107 12.81 -2.86 -7.55
CA GLY A 107 13.11 -1.46 -7.22
C GLY A 107 13.54 -1.21 -5.77
N LEU A 108 13.63 -2.25 -4.95
CA LEU A 108 14.21 -2.26 -3.62
C LEU A 108 15.55 -2.99 -3.68
N SER A 109 16.57 -2.48 -2.98
CA SER A 109 17.89 -3.13 -3.01
C SER A 109 17.96 -4.31 -2.05
N ASP A 110 18.71 -5.38 -2.35
CA ASP A 110 18.78 -6.59 -1.51
C ASP A 110 19.12 -6.27 -0.04
N GLY A 111 19.99 -5.28 0.20
CA GLY A 111 20.34 -4.83 1.55
C GLY A 111 19.22 -4.13 2.31
N ILE A 112 18.31 -3.44 1.62
CA ILE A 112 17.10 -2.90 2.24
C ILE A 112 16.13 -4.04 2.54
N GLU A 113 15.91 -4.91 1.56
CA GLU A 113 15.04 -6.08 1.70
C GLU A 113 15.43 -6.97 2.87
N HIS A 114 16.73 -7.27 2.99
CA HIS A 114 17.29 -7.99 4.12
C HIS A 114 17.05 -7.28 5.46
N ALA A 115 17.03 -5.94 5.48
CA ALA A 115 16.78 -5.16 6.68
C ALA A 115 15.28 -5.03 7.02
N THR A 116 14.40 -5.09 6.02
CA THR A 116 12.94 -5.04 6.17
C THR A 116 12.31 -6.41 6.37
N GLY A 117 13.03 -7.49 6.03
CA GLY A 117 12.62 -8.87 6.20
C GLY A 117 11.91 -9.47 4.99
N THR A 118 12.01 -8.82 3.83
CA THR A 118 11.49 -9.32 2.53
C THR A 118 12.50 -10.28 1.90
N ASP A 119 12.08 -11.06 0.90
CA ASP A 119 12.91 -12.04 0.19
C ASP A 119 13.54 -11.40 -1.06
N PRO A 120 14.86 -11.11 -1.07
CA PRO A 120 15.55 -10.39 -2.17
C PRO A 120 15.70 -11.21 -3.47
N LEU A 121 14.98 -12.31 -3.58
CA LEU A 121 14.88 -13.16 -4.76
C LEU A 121 13.45 -13.25 -5.28
N ASN A 122 12.51 -12.55 -4.65
CA ASN A 122 11.10 -12.60 -4.95
C ASN A 122 10.52 -11.18 -4.88
N PRO A 123 10.13 -10.59 -6.01
CA PRO A 123 9.71 -9.19 -6.06
C PRO A 123 8.37 -8.92 -5.34
N ASP A 124 7.72 -9.93 -4.77
CA ASP A 124 6.43 -9.92 -4.06
C ASP A 124 6.50 -11.03 -3.00
N THR A 125 7.18 -10.73 -1.88
CA THR A 125 7.55 -11.72 -0.84
C THR A 125 6.37 -12.52 -0.30
N ASP A 126 5.18 -11.93 -0.23
CA ASP A 126 4.00 -12.55 0.35
C ASP A 126 2.94 -13.02 -0.68
N ASP A 127 3.27 -12.90 -1.97
CA ASP A 127 2.50 -13.33 -3.13
C ASP A 127 1.09 -12.69 -3.21
N ASP A 128 0.94 -11.44 -2.79
CA ASP A 128 -0.35 -10.75 -2.75
C ASP A 128 -0.67 -9.92 -4.01
N GLY A 129 0.34 -9.72 -4.87
CA GLY A 129 0.28 -9.02 -6.14
C GLY A 129 0.79 -7.58 -6.14
N TYR A 130 1.36 -7.09 -5.03
CA TYR A 130 2.14 -5.86 -4.94
C TYR A 130 3.62 -6.18 -4.74
N SER A 131 4.52 -5.34 -5.28
CA SER A 131 5.94 -5.57 -5.03
C SER A 131 6.38 -5.05 -3.67
N ASP A 132 7.40 -5.66 -3.08
CA ASP A 132 7.96 -5.26 -1.79
C ASP A 132 8.35 -3.77 -1.78
N SER A 133 8.90 -3.28 -2.89
CA SER A 133 9.21 -1.86 -3.12
C SER A 133 7.97 -0.95 -3.11
N GLU A 134 6.85 -1.39 -3.69
CA GLU A 134 5.58 -0.64 -3.70
C GLU A 134 5.02 -0.53 -2.29
N GLU A 135 5.10 -1.60 -1.51
CA GLU A 135 4.60 -1.66 -0.14
C GLU A 135 5.45 -0.82 0.83
N ILE A 136 6.78 -0.90 0.75
CA ILE A 136 7.70 -0.19 1.65
C ILE A 136 7.78 1.32 1.33
N LEU A 137 7.74 1.70 0.05
CA LEU A 137 7.84 3.09 -0.37
C LEU A 137 6.49 3.83 -0.32
N SER A 138 5.36 3.12 -0.31
CA SER A 138 4.03 3.71 -0.11
C SER A 138 3.81 4.11 1.35
N CYS A 139 4.44 5.22 1.74
CA CYS A 139 4.27 5.82 3.06
C CYS A 139 2.83 6.35 3.22
N GLY A 140 1.86 5.50 3.63
CA GLY A 140 0.51 5.96 3.92
C GLY A 140 -0.62 4.93 4.07
N ASP A 141 -0.52 3.73 3.50
CA ASP A 141 -1.59 2.74 3.63
C ASP A 141 -1.22 1.74 4.72
N ALA A 142 -1.88 1.85 5.87
CA ALA A 142 -1.57 1.13 7.11
C ALA A 142 -1.89 -0.39 7.07
N GLY A 143 -1.76 -1.04 5.91
CA GLY A 143 -2.09 -2.45 5.77
C GLY A 143 -1.50 -3.14 4.56
N GLN A 144 -0.38 -2.65 4.01
CA GLN A 144 0.49 -3.48 3.17
C GLN A 144 1.67 -3.92 4.04
N ASN A 145 1.75 -5.20 4.31
CA ASN A 145 2.84 -5.81 5.05
C ASN A 145 3.65 -6.69 4.09
N PRO A 146 4.86 -6.28 3.71
CA PRO A 146 5.66 -6.94 2.69
C PRO A 146 6.20 -8.31 3.12
N THR A 147 5.78 -8.82 4.27
CA THR A 147 6.23 -10.11 4.81
C THR A 147 5.08 -10.98 5.28
N ALA A 148 3.83 -10.52 5.15
CA ALA A 148 2.69 -11.31 5.59
C ALA A 148 1.48 -11.06 4.72
N GLY A 149 1.14 -12.08 3.91
CA GLY A 149 0.00 -12.09 3.02
C GLY A 149 -1.22 -11.50 3.70
N ASP A 150 -1.59 -10.29 3.27
CA ASP A 150 -2.61 -9.52 3.95
C ASP A 150 -3.99 -10.12 3.65
N THR A 151 -4.39 -11.09 4.48
CA THR A 151 -5.70 -11.77 4.42
C THR A 151 -6.90 -10.86 4.76
N GLY A 152 -6.71 -9.54 4.78
CA GLY A 152 -7.67 -8.58 5.30
C GLY A 152 -7.64 -7.21 4.63
N THR A 153 -7.82 -7.13 3.32
CA THR A 153 -8.31 -5.92 2.64
C THR A 153 -7.66 -4.60 3.09
N ALA A 154 -6.35 -4.42 2.87
CA ALA A 154 -5.86 -3.13 2.38
C ALA A 154 -5.83 -3.21 0.86
N ARG A 155 -7.04 -3.34 0.29
CA ARG A 155 -7.20 -3.27 -1.16
C ARG A 155 -7.04 -1.82 -1.54
N CYS A 156 -6.15 -1.52 -2.48
CA CYS A 156 -6.45 -0.55 -3.52
C CYS A 156 -7.10 -1.35 -4.64
N PRO A 157 -8.39 -1.69 -4.53
CA PRO A 157 -8.98 -2.54 -5.54
C PRO A 157 -8.98 -1.72 -6.82
N LYS A 158 -8.56 -2.33 -7.93
CA LYS A 158 -8.83 -1.77 -9.25
C LYS A 158 -10.34 -1.74 -9.45
N THR A 159 -10.95 -0.70 -8.92
CA THR A 159 -12.35 -0.39 -9.09
C THR A 159 -12.38 0.55 -10.28
N GLU A 160 -13.13 0.19 -11.30
CA GLU A 160 -13.40 1.08 -12.41
C GLU A 160 -14.91 1.02 -12.62
N THR A 161 -15.57 2.12 -12.33
CA THR A 161 -17.00 2.26 -12.51
C THR A 161 -17.26 3.26 -13.62
N THR A 162 -17.83 2.77 -14.71
CA THR A 162 -18.26 3.60 -15.83
C THR A 162 -19.75 3.93 -15.68
N ILE A 163 -20.07 5.23 -15.71
CA ILE A 163 -21.44 5.74 -15.69
C ILE A 163 -21.67 6.60 -16.92
N TYR A 164 -22.62 6.20 -17.77
CA TYR A 164 -23.01 7.00 -18.93
C TYR A 164 -23.82 8.24 -18.53
N LEU A 165 -23.49 9.39 -19.07
CA LEU A 165 -24.26 10.62 -18.91
C LEU A 165 -25.53 10.56 -19.77
N SER A 166 -26.59 11.23 -19.32
CA SER A 166 -27.81 11.40 -20.10
C SER A 166 -27.65 12.55 -21.08
N ASN A 167 -28.01 12.32 -22.33
CA ASN A 167 -28.08 13.37 -23.34
C ASN A 167 -29.33 14.23 -23.11
N VAL A 168 -29.12 15.50 -22.83
CA VAL A 168 -30.17 16.51 -22.57
C VAL A 168 -30.06 17.71 -23.52
N GLY A 169 -29.07 17.67 -24.42
CA GLY A 169 -28.74 18.75 -25.33
C GLY A 169 -29.35 18.61 -26.71
N PRO A 170 -29.00 19.54 -27.63
CA PRO A 170 -29.49 19.53 -29.00
C PRO A 170 -28.87 18.45 -29.89
N ASP A 171 -27.68 17.95 -29.56
CA ASP A 171 -26.96 16.96 -30.36
C ASP A 171 -27.37 15.55 -29.98
N ALA A 172 -28.31 14.95 -30.73
CA ALA A 172 -28.90 13.65 -30.41
C ALA A 172 -27.89 12.49 -30.29
N ASP A 173 -26.77 12.58 -31.00
CA ASP A 173 -25.74 11.53 -31.05
C ASP A 173 -24.64 11.69 -29.99
N ALA A 174 -24.71 12.76 -29.17
CA ALA A 174 -23.72 13.03 -28.13
C ALA A 174 -23.73 11.92 -27.07
N ILE A 175 -22.53 11.41 -26.76
CA ILE A 175 -22.32 10.39 -25.75
C ILE A 175 -21.36 10.94 -24.72
N GLY A 176 -21.71 10.79 -23.45
CA GLY A 176 -20.84 11.10 -22.33
C GLY A 176 -20.71 9.90 -21.41
N LYS A 177 -19.52 9.74 -20.83
CA LYS A 177 -19.30 8.82 -19.72
C LYS A 177 -18.44 9.47 -18.66
N VAL A 178 -18.69 9.07 -17.43
CA VAL A 178 -17.86 9.34 -16.26
C VAL A 178 -17.23 8.02 -15.85
N GLU A 179 -15.94 8.04 -15.60
CA GLU A 179 -15.21 6.91 -15.05
C GLU A 179 -14.61 7.34 -13.73
N PHE A 180 -14.93 6.63 -12.66
CA PHE A 180 -14.26 6.79 -11.38
C PHE A 180 -13.74 5.45 -10.91
N GLY A 181 -12.61 5.51 -10.25
CA GLY A 181 -11.89 4.31 -9.89
C GLY A 181 -10.64 4.58 -9.11
N GLU A 182 -9.95 3.52 -8.80
CA GLU A 182 -8.69 3.55 -8.08
C GLU A 182 -7.70 2.64 -8.80
N GLU A 183 -6.54 3.18 -9.12
CA GLU A 183 -5.44 2.43 -9.73
C GLU A 183 -4.22 2.67 -8.86
N ARG A 184 -3.66 1.61 -8.26
CA ARG A 184 -2.49 1.70 -7.36
C ARG A 184 -2.62 2.81 -6.30
N CYS A 185 -3.75 2.83 -5.59
CA CYS A 185 -4.02 3.80 -4.52
C CYS A 185 -4.03 5.26 -5.00
N ASN A 186 -4.35 5.47 -6.28
CA ASN A 186 -4.50 6.78 -6.89
C ASN A 186 -5.92 6.90 -7.44
N PRO A 187 -6.87 7.38 -6.61
CA PRO A 187 -8.22 7.65 -7.08
C PRO A 187 -8.20 8.56 -8.31
N LYS A 188 -8.91 8.12 -9.34
CA LYS A 188 -9.09 8.79 -10.63
C LYS A 188 -10.56 9.11 -10.81
N PHE A 189 -10.81 10.29 -11.37
CA PHE A 189 -12.09 10.70 -11.91
C PHE A 189 -11.87 11.26 -13.31
N SER A 190 -12.49 10.68 -14.34
CA SER A 190 -12.44 11.19 -15.71
C SER A 190 -13.83 11.35 -16.30
N VAL A 191 -13.94 12.31 -17.21
CA VAL A 191 -15.13 12.52 -18.03
C VAL A 191 -14.70 12.51 -19.48
N SER A 192 -15.28 11.60 -20.26
CA SER A 192 -15.05 11.49 -21.70
C SER A 192 -16.34 11.77 -22.46
N VAL A 193 -16.22 12.49 -23.57
CA VAL A 193 -17.33 12.81 -24.46
C VAL A 193 -17.00 12.43 -25.90
N LYS A 194 -18.02 12.01 -26.64
CA LYS A 194 -17.93 11.62 -28.06
C LYS A 194 -19.11 12.19 -28.84
N ASN A 195 -18.89 12.42 -30.13
CA ASN A 195 -19.89 12.94 -31.08
C ASN A 195 -20.47 14.32 -30.72
N LEU A 196 -19.79 15.07 -29.86
CA LEU A 196 -20.06 16.50 -29.71
C LEU A 196 -19.35 17.28 -30.83
N PRO A 197 -19.90 18.42 -31.26
CA PRO A 197 -19.21 19.34 -32.16
C PRO A 197 -17.80 19.70 -31.65
N ALA A 198 -16.88 19.96 -32.57
CA ALA A 198 -15.54 20.40 -32.18
C ALA A 198 -15.63 21.74 -31.44
N GLY A 199 -15.01 21.81 -30.27
CA GLY A 199 -15.11 23.00 -29.41
C GLY A 199 -14.64 22.74 -27.98
N SER A 200 -14.80 23.77 -27.15
CA SER A 200 -14.49 23.72 -25.72
C SER A 200 -15.78 23.65 -24.90
N TYR A 201 -15.83 22.73 -23.95
CA TYR A 201 -16.99 22.46 -23.12
C TYR A 201 -16.59 22.53 -21.65
N ASP A 202 -17.36 23.26 -20.86
CA ASP A 202 -17.14 23.40 -19.43
C ASP A 202 -17.71 22.18 -18.69
N LEU A 203 -16.89 21.61 -17.82
CA LEU A 203 -17.27 20.53 -16.92
C LEU A 203 -17.62 21.10 -15.54
N PHE A 204 -18.87 20.89 -15.13
CA PHE A 204 -19.33 21.18 -13.78
C PHE A 204 -19.55 19.89 -13.00
N VAL A 205 -19.18 19.90 -11.73
CA VAL A 205 -19.50 18.84 -10.76
C VAL A 205 -20.12 19.50 -9.53
N GLY A 206 -21.38 19.15 -9.25
CA GLY A 206 -22.28 19.85 -8.35
C GLY A 206 -22.71 21.19 -8.93
N SER A 207 -21.96 22.25 -8.62
CA SER A 207 -22.13 23.59 -9.19
C SER A 207 -20.81 24.31 -9.41
N ALA A 208 -19.68 23.60 -9.22
CA ALA A 208 -18.34 24.15 -9.36
C ALA A 208 -17.78 23.81 -10.75
N LEU A 209 -17.24 24.81 -11.44
CA LEU A 209 -16.47 24.60 -12.65
C LEU A 209 -15.18 23.84 -12.30
N ARG A 210 -15.00 22.65 -12.87
CA ARG A 210 -13.84 21.77 -12.62
C ARG A 210 -12.78 21.82 -13.72
N GLY A 211 -13.17 22.18 -14.93
CA GLY A 211 -12.25 22.36 -16.04
C GLY A 211 -12.96 22.43 -17.38
N THR A 212 -12.19 22.41 -18.45
CA THR A 212 -12.69 22.51 -19.82
C THR A 212 -12.26 21.29 -20.62
N ILE A 213 -13.22 20.59 -21.21
CA ILE A 213 -13.03 19.48 -22.13
C ILE A 213 -12.90 20.06 -23.53
N VAL A 214 -11.80 19.71 -24.23
CA VAL A 214 -11.59 20.10 -25.62
C VAL A 214 -11.98 18.93 -26.52
N VAL A 215 -13.04 19.11 -27.30
CA VAL A 215 -13.52 18.13 -28.27
C VAL A 215 -12.87 18.41 -29.61
N SER A 216 -12.13 17.45 -30.13
CA SER A 216 -11.44 17.56 -31.42
C SER A 216 -11.23 16.19 -32.05
N GLY A 217 -10.89 16.16 -33.34
CA GLY A 217 -10.60 14.92 -34.05
C GLY A 217 -10.87 15.02 -35.55
N ARG A 218 -10.38 14.04 -36.31
CA ARG A 218 -10.51 14.01 -37.79
C ARG A 218 -11.53 12.99 -38.29
N ARG A 219 -11.78 11.92 -37.52
CA ARG A 219 -12.68 10.81 -37.89
C ARG A 219 -13.74 10.56 -36.83
N GLU A 220 -13.36 10.73 -35.57
CA GLU A 220 -14.24 10.71 -34.41
C GLU A 220 -13.94 11.98 -33.62
N LEU A 221 -14.98 12.69 -33.19
CA LEU A 221 -14.84 13.88 -32.37
C LEU A 221 -14.96 13.45 -30.91
N GLU A 222 -13.86 13.58 -30.18
CA GLU A 222 -13.77 13.14 -28.78
C GLU A 222 -13.05 14.18 -27.94
N GLY A 223 -13.33 14.15 -26.64
CA GLY A 223 -12.65 14.96 -25.64
C GLY A 223 -12.67 14.26 -24.30
N GLU A 224 -11.63 14.49 -23.51
CA GLU A 224 -11.48 13.90 -22.18
C GLU A 224 -10.85 14.90 -21.22
N ILE A 225 -11.23 14.81 -19.95
CA ILE A 225 -10.57 15.46 -18.83
C ILE A 225 -10.43 14.47 -17.69
N GLU A 226 -9.27 14.48 -17.03
CA GLU A 226 -8.90 13.51 -16.01
C GLU A 226 -8.35 14.21 -14.76
N PHE A 227 -8.79 13.74 -13.60
CA PHE A 227 -8.39 14.20 -12.28
C PHE A 227 -7.81 13.02 -11.49
N ARG A 228 -6.66 13.23 -10.83
CA ARG A 228 -5.99 12.24 -9.97
C ARG A 228 -5.59 12.84 -8.64
N THR A 229 -5.57 12.03 -7.59
CA THR A 229 -5.08 12.46 -6.27
C THR A 229 -3.57 12.70 -6.27
N LYS A 230 -2.83 11.85 -7.01
CA LYS A 230 -1.38 11.96 -7.24
C LYS A 230 -1.15 12.15 -8.75
N PRO A 231 -1.15 13.38 -9.26
CA PRO A 231 -0.93 13.63 -10.68
C PRO A 231 0.55 13.46 -11.07
N HIS A 232 0.84 12.64 -12.08
CA HIS A 232 2.16 12.41 -12.64
C HIS A 232 2.37 13.29 -13.89
N GLY A 233 2.54 14.60 -13.68
CA GLY A 233 2.92 15.55 -14.73
C GLY A 233 1.98 16.74 -14.88
N THR A 234 2.11 17.48 -15.98
CA THR A 234 1.44 18.79 -16.15
C THR A 234 0.07 18.72 -16.83
N ARG A 235 -0.36 17.54 -17.28
CA ARG A 235 -1.64 17.35 -17.99
C ARG A 235 -2.75 16.78 -17.11
N GLU A 236 -2.40 16.25 -15.95
CA GLU A 236 -3.34 15.68 -14.99
C GLU A 236 -3.75 16.74 -13.99
N LEU A 237 -5.06 16.84 -13.72
CA LEU A 237 -5.59 17.80 -12.77
C LEU A 237 -5.67 17.15 -11.37
N PRO A 238 -5.45 17.92 -10.28
CA PRO A 238 -5.56 17.36 -8.95
C PRO A 238 -7.04 17.09 -8.60
N LEU A 239 -7.35 15.87 -8.18
CA LEU A 239 -8.66 15.48 -7.66
C LEU A 239 -8.83 16.03 -6.24
N THR A 240 -9.42 17.22 -6.16
CA THR A 240 -9.58 18.00 -4.90
C THR A 240 -11.02 18.04 -4.42
N PHE A 241 -11.88 17.19 -4.97
CA PHE A 241 -13.31 17.17 -4.70
C PHE A 241 -13.84 15.75 -4.72
N ASP A 242 -14.92 15.52 -3.97
CA ASP A 242 -15.67 14.28 -4.00
C ASP A 242 -16.81 14.37 -5.03
N PRO A 243 -16.81 13.56 -6.10
CA PRO A 243 -17.87 13.56 -7.09
C PRO A 243 -19.12 12.74 -6.67
N ALA A 244 -19.04 11.93 -5.62
CA ALA A 244 -20.15 11.07 -5.20
C ALA A 244 -21.40 11.89 -4.85
N GLY A 245 -22.56 11.43 -5.33
CA GLY A 245 -23.84 12.14 -5.14
C GLY A 245 -24.00 13.45 -5.91
N GLN A 246 -22.96 13.95 -6.59
CA GLN A 246 -22.99 15.24 -7.25
C GLN A 246 -23.57 15.16 -8.66
N LEU A 247 -24.16 16.27 -9.12
CA LEU A 247 -24.60 16.43 -10.50
C LEU A 247 -23.40 16.75 -11.39
N VAL A 248 -23.12 15.92 -12.39
CA VAL A 248 -22.13 16.20 -13.42
C VAL A 248 -22.84 16.81 -14.62
N GLU A 249 -22.31 17.92 -15.14
CA GLU A 249 -22.83 18.60 -16.34
C GLU A 249 -21.68 18.95 -17.30
N VAL A 250 -21.88 18.66 -18.58
CA VAL A 250 -21.03 19.14 -19.68
C VAL A 250 -21.82 20.16 -20.46
N SER A 251 -21.31 21.39 -20.52
CA SER A 251 -22.03 22.52 -21.13
C SER A 251 -21.13 23.39 -22.01
N GLN A 252 -21.73 24.13 -22.93
CA GLN A 252 -21.04 25.14 -23.74
C GLN A 252 -21.97 26.34 -23.93
N GLY A 253 -21.47 27.54 -23.64
CA GLY A 253 -22.25 28.78 -23.84
C GLY A 253 -23.57 28.85 -23.06
N GLY A 254 -23.67 28.12 -21.93
CA GLY A 254 -24.90 28.01 -21.13
C GLY A 254 -25.89 26.93 -21.59
N THR A 255 -25.61 26.21 -22.68
CA THR A 255 -26.38 25.03 -23.09
C THR A 255 -25.78 23.78 -22.48
N ILE A 256 -26.60 22.98 -21.80
CA ILE A 256 -26.20 21.68 -21.24
C ILE A 256 -26.39 20.60 -22.29
N TYR A 257 -25.35 19.80 -22.52
CA TYR A 257 -25.36 18.70 -23.49
C TYR A 257 -25.56 17.35 -22.83
N LEU A 258 -24.79 17.12 -21.78
CA LEU A 258 -24.73 15.85 -21.07
C LEU A 258 -24.87 16.13 -19.58
N SER A 259 -25.71 15.38 -18.88
CA SER A 259 -25.85 15.51 -17.43
C SER A 259 -26.17 14.19 -16.75
N ARG A 260 -25.74 14.03 -15.50
CA ARG A 260 -26.18 12.94 -14.62
C ARG A 260 -25.80 13.18 -13.17
N THR A 261 -26.69 12.82 -12.25
CA THR A 261 -26.35 12.69 -10.82
C THR A 261 -25.63 11.37 -10.58
N LEU A 262 -24.44 11.43 -10.00
CA LEU A 262 -23.65 10.27 -9.62
C LEU A 262 -24.24 9.58 -8.38
N PRO A 263 -24.07 8.26 -8.23
CA PRO A 263 -24.44 7.56 -7.00
C PRO A 263 -23.60 8.04 -5.81
N ASN A 264 -24.15 7.86 -4.60
CA ASN A 264 -23.42 8.01 -3.34
C ASN A 264 -22.61 6.77 -3.01
#